data_AF-A0A0R1M679-F1
#
_entry.id   AF-A0A0R1M679-F1
#
_cell.length_a   1.000
_cell.length_b   1.000
_cell.length_c   1.000
_cell.angle_alpha   90.00
_cell.angle_beta   90.00
_cell.angle_gamma   90.00
#
_symmetry.space_group_name_H-M   'P 1'
#
loop_
_entity.id
_entity.type
_entity.pdbx_description
1 polymer ?
#
loop_
_entity_poly.entity_id
_entity_poly.type
_entity_poly.pdbx_seq_one_letter_code
_entity_poly.pdbx_strand_id
1 'polypeptide(L)' 'MNSDAHPELAKKYNVYSAPSTILLRDGKIVEKITRFIDQSQLTTLIKYYL' A
#
# COMPACT_ATOMS: atom_id res chain seq x y z
N MET A 1 0.45 8.71 1.48
CA MET A 1 0.97 9.07 2.82
C MET A 1 2.45 9.38 2.66
N ASN A 2 2.92 10.50 3.20
CA ASN A 2 4.36 10.76 3.34
C ASN A 2 4.88 10.01 4.58
N SER A 3 5.83 9.09 4.42
CA SER A 3 6.38 8.27 5.52
C SER A 3 7.18 9.07 6.53
N ASP A 4 7.85 10.13 6.09
CA ASP A 4 8.74 10.93 6.94
C ASP A 4 7.92 11.84 7.87
N ALA A 5 6.75 12.29 7.40
CA ALA A 5 5.79 13.05 8.20
C ALA A 5 4.94 12.17 9.14
N HIS A 6 4.86 10.86 8.88
CA HIS A 6 4.02 9.90 9.61
C HIS A 6 4.75 8.58 9.91
N PRO A 7 5.87 8.62 10.65
CA PRO A 7 6.68 7.43 10.93
C PRO A 7 5.93 6.35 11.72
N GLU A 8 4.97 6.75 12.57
CA GLU A 8 4.10 5.83 13.32
C GLU A 8 3.20 5.01 12.40
N LEU A 9 2.71 5.63 11.32
CA LEU A 9 1.83 4.97 10.36
C LEU A 9 2.64 4.05 9.44
N ALA A 10 3.84 4.48 9.04
CA ALA A 10 4.79 3.62 8.33
C ALA A 10 5.15 2.38 9.16
N LYS A 11 5.45 2.55 10.46
CA LYS A 11 5.71 1.43 11.38
C LYS A 11 4.49 0.53 11.55
N LYS A 12 3.30 1.11 11.75
CA LYS A 12 2.04 0.36 11.91
C LYS A 12 1.77 -0.59 10.73
N TYR A 13 2.06 -0.15 9.51
CA TYR A 13 1.87 -0.94 8.28
C TYR A 13 3.14 -1.63 7.78
N ASN A 14 4.22 -1.64 8.59
CA ASN A 14 5.52 -2.22 8.26
C ASN A 14 6.13 -1.69 6.94
N VAL A 15 5.92 -0.42 6.59
CA VAL A 15 6.46 0.21 5.37
C VAL A 15 7.90 0.65 5.62
N TYR A 16 8.86 -0.02 4.97
CA TYR A 16 10.30 0.22 5.15
C TYR A 16 10.98 0.83 3.93
N SER A 17 10.31 0.87 2.78
CA SER A 17 10.84 1.40 1.53
C SER A 17 9.78 2.14 0.74
N ALA A 18 10.20 3.19 0.04
CA ALA A 18 9.39 3.89 -0.94
C ALA A 18 9.78 3.48 -2.37
N PRO A 19 8.83 3.47 -3.33
CA PRO A 19 7.38 3.60 -3.13
C PRO A 19 6.76 2.29 -2.60
N SER A 20 5.71 2.42 -1.78
CA SER A 20 4.91 1.28 -1.30
C SER A 20 3.42 1.59 -1.37
N THR A 21 2.61 0.58 -1.69
CA THR A 21 1.14 0.63 -1.69
C THR A 21 0.60 -0.42 -0.70
N ILE A 22 -0.31 0.01 0.17
CA ILE A 22 -1.03 -0.85 1.12
C ILE A 22 -2.51 -0.77 0.78
N LEU A 23 -3.16 -1.91 0.55
CA LEU A 23 -4.60 -1.99 0.31
C LEU A 23 -5.32 -2.51 1.56
N LEU A 24 -6.34 -1.78 1.99
CA LEU A 24 -7.18 -2.12 3.12
C LEU A 24 -8.61 -2.42 2.63
N ARG A 25 -9.21 -3.50 3.13
CA ARG A 25 -10.64 -3.82 2.99
C ARG A 25 -11.18 -4.21 4.35
N ASP A 26 -12.30 -3.61 4.77
CA ASP A 26 -12.93 -3.85 6.07
C ASP A 26 -11.95 -3.75 7.27
N GLY A 27 -11.05 -2.76 7.21
CA GLY A 27 -10.03 -2.52 8.24
C GLY A 27 -8.86 -3.50 8.24
N LYS A 28 -8.83 -4.50 7.35
CA LYS A 28 -7.76 -5.49 7.23
C LYS A 28 -6.88 -5.21 6.01
N ILE A 29 -5.59 -5.49 6.14
CA ILE A 29 -4.66 -5.46 5.00
C ILE A 29 -4.96 -6.66 4.12
N VAL A 30 -5.35 -6.40 2.87
CA VAL A 30 -5.60 -7.44 1.87
C VAL A 30 -4.45 -7.58 0.89
N GLU A 31 -3.62 -6.55 0.75
CA GLU A 31 -2.46 -6.56 -0.13
C GLU A 31 -1.39 -5.53 0.28
N LYS A 32 -0.12 -5.85 -0.02
CA LYS A 32 1.04 -4.97 0.18
C LYS A 32 2.05 -5.09 -0.95
N ILE A 33 2.35 -3.96 -1.57
CA ILE A 33 3.29 -3.85 -2.69
C ILE A 33 4.40 -2.89 -2.29
N THR A 34 5.64 -3.36 -2.22
CA THR A 34 6.82 -2.57 -1.79
C THR A 34 7.71 -2.15 -2.95
N ARG A 35 7.13 -2.02 -4.14
CA ARG A 35 7.79 -1.64 -5.39
C ARG A 35 6.89 -0.73 -6.20
N PHE A 36 7.47 -0.11 -7.23
CA PHE A 36 6.69 0.59 -8.24
C PHE A 36 5.78 -0.38 -9.01
N ILE A 37 4.58 0.08 -9.29
CA ILE A 37 3.61 -0.54 -10.19
C ILE A 37 3.02 0.55 -11.09
N ASP A 38 2.73 0.20 -12.33
CA ASP A 38 2.07 1.11 -13.25
C ASP A 38 0.54 1.15 -13.03
N GLN A 39 -0.13 2.03 -13.77
CA GLN A 39 -1.58 2.22 -13.68
C GLN A 39 -2.38 0.96 -14.04
N SER A 40 -1.92 0.18 -15.02
CA SER A 40 -2.61 -1.05 -15.46
C SER A 40 -2.54 -2.11 -14.36
N GLN A 41 -1.36 -2.28 -13.77
CA GLN A 41 -1.12 -3.16 -12.63
C GLN A 41 -1.96 -2.75 -11.42
N LEU A 42 -1.97 -1.46 -11.07
CA LEU A 42 -2.78 -0.94 -9.96
C LEU A 42 -4.28 -1.15 -10.20
N THR A 43 -4.77 -0.88 -11.42
CA THR A 43 -6.18 -1.07 -11.78
C THR A 43 -6.59 -2.52 -11.68
N THR A 44 -5.75 -3.43 -12.17
CA THR A 44 -5.98 -4.88 -12.10
C THR A 44 -6.06 -5.34 -10.66
N LEU A 45 -5.13 -4.85 -9.82
CA LEU A 45 -5.10 -5.16 -8.40
C LEU A 45 -6.38 -4.72 -7.69
N ILE A 46 -6.78 -3.46 -7.88
CA ILE A 46 -7.97 -2.92 -7.23
C ILE A 46 -9.21 -3.72 -7.65
N LYS A 47 -9.36 -4.02 -8.95
CA LYS A 47 -10.50 -4.80 -9.48
C LYS A 47 -10.59 -6.20 -8.90
N TYR A 48 -9.47 -6.84 -8.56
CA TYR A 48 -9.48 -8.16 -7.92
C TYR A 48 -10.14 -8.13 -6.53
N TYR A 49 -10.03 -6.99 -5.83
CA TYR A 49 -10.55 -6.81 -4.46
C TYR A 49 -11.82 -5.96 -4.38
N LEU A 50 -12.44 -5.59 -5.51
CA LEU A 50 -13.79 -5.00 -5.56
C LEU A 50 -14.82 -6.13 -5.61
#